data_AF-A0A9Q7ECS0-F1
#
_entry.id   AF-A0A9Q7ECS0-F1
#
_cell.length_a   1.000
_cell.length_b   1.000
_cell.length_c   1.000
_cell.angle_alpha   90.00
_cell.angle_beta   90.00
_cell.angle_gamma   90.00
#
_symmetry.space_group_name_H-M   'P 1'
#
loop_
_entity.id
_entity.type
_entity.pdbx_description
1 polymer ?
#
loop_
_entity_poly.entity_id
_entity_poly.type
_entity_poly.pdbx_seq_one_letter_code
_entity_poly.pdbx_strand_id
1 'polypeptide(L)'
;MKKWIIRISIVFGTFFLFISCTKKELKDYFVNNQNEYWIAYEFESYGPLANRFQFYDNNKYDRIRINDDGEKVTQYHEGDLVFDSRDWSVSTDSILTWEGHKFDIVVCTDEFILLLFGKEQRRIFLVKDKLLEDVKTKQYYFEKRQKYPEKYRLIWEE
;
A
#
# COMPACT_ATOMS: atom_id res chain seq x y z
N MET A 1 10.46 -54.76 -7.65
CA MET A 1 10.75 -53.36 -8.07
C MET A 1 9.51 -52.57 -8.49
N LYS A 2 8.63 -53.06 -9.38
CA LYS A 2 7.41 -52.32 -9.83
C LYS A 2 6.48 -51.81 -8.70
N LYS A 3 6.28 -52.58 -7.62
CA LYS A 3 5.41 -52.18 -6.49
C LYS A 3 5.94 -51.00 -5.67
N TRP A 4 7.27 -50.78 -5.66
CA TRP A 4 7.89 -49.65 -4.95
C TRP A 4 7.77 -48.35 -5.74
N ILE A 5 7.90 -48.43 -7.07
CA ILE A 5 7.73 -47.28 -7.98
C ILE A 5 6.29 -46.73 -7.91
N ILE A 6 5.29 -47.63 -7.90
CA ILE A 6 3.87 -47.24 -7.77
C ILE A 6 3.60 -46.55 -6.42
N ARG A 7 4.19 -47.04 -5.33
CA ARG A 7 4.06 -46.42 -4.00
C ARG A 7 4.70 -45.03 -3.93
N ILE A 8 5.85 -44.85 -4.56
CA ILE A 8 6.54 -43.55 -4.63
C ILE A 8 5.71 -42.56 -5.48
N SER A 9 5.15 -43.01 -6.61
CA SER A 9 4.28 -42.16 -7.44
C SER A 9 2.99 -41.72 -6.72
N ILE A 10 2.40 -42.57 -5.88
CA ILE A 10 1.23 -42.21 -5.07
C ILE A 10 1.59 -41.16 -4.02
N VAL A 11 2.72 -41.32 -3.33
CA VAL A 11 3.19 -40.35 -2.31
C VAL A 11 3.52 -38.99 -2.94
N PHE A 12 4.15 -38.98 -4.12
CA PHE A 12 4.44 -37.74 -4.86
C PHE A 12 3.16 -37.07 -5.38
N GLY A 13 2.18 -37.86 -5.87
CA GLY A 13 0.88 -37.35 -6.31
C GLY A 13 0.05 -36.73 -5.19
N THR A 14 0.11 -37.26 -3.96
CA THR A 14 -0.55 -36.64 -2.79
C THR A 14 0.12 -35.35 -2.33
N PHE A 15 1.43 -35.16 -2.57
CA PHE A 15 2.13 -33.94 -2.19
C PHE A 15 1.69 -32.73 -3.04
N PHE A 16 1.33 -32.97 -4.30
CA PHE A 16 0.80 -31.92 -5.19
C PHE A 16 -0.63 -31.47 -4.85
N LEU A 17 -1.40 -32.27 -4.10
CA LEU A 17 -2.75 -31.90 -3.68
C LEU A 17 -2.76 -30.90 -2.51
N PHE A 18 -1.65 -30.74 -1.79
CA PHE A 18 -1.52 -29.79 -0.68
C PHE A 18 -0.97 -28.42 -1.08
N ILE A 19 -0.59 -28.23 -2.34
CA ILE A 19 -0.35 -26.91 -2.92
C ILE A 19 -1.70 -26.29 -3.28
N SER A 20 -2.63 -26.31 -2.32
CA SER A 20 -3.88 -25.58 -2.39
C SER A 20 -3.48 -24.11 -2.51
N CYS A 21 -3.84 -23.50 -3.63
CA CYS A 21 -3.75 -22.07 -3.85
C CYS A 21 -4.52 -21.39 -2.69
N THR A 22 -3.82 -21.02 -1.61
CA THR A 22 -4.42 -20.31 -0.48
C THR A 22 -4.90 -18.99 -1.05
N LYS A 23 -6.22 -18.88 -1.20
CA LYS A 23 -6.87 -17.67 -1.69
C LYS A 23 -6.49 -16.55 -0.71
N LYS A 24 -5.71 -15.60 -1.19
CA LYS A 24 -5.29 -14.41 -0.43
C LYS A 24 -6.54 -13.72 0.14
N GLU A 25 -6.56 -13.50 1.45
CA GLU A 25 -7.67 -12.79 2.10
C GLU A 25 -7.61 -11.31 1.74
N LEU A 26 -8.76 -10.62 1.77
CA LEU A 26 -8.80 -9.19 1.40
C LEU A 26 -7.87 -8.34 2.28
N LYS A 27 -7.75 -8.70 3.56
CA LYS A 27 -6.83 -8.08 4.51
C LYS A 27 -5.37 -8.17 4.07
N ASP A 28 -4.96 -9.28 3.46
CA ASP A 28 -3.57 -9.53 3.07
C ASP A 28 -3.07 -8.59 1.97
N TYR A 29 -3.99 -7.94 1.24
CA TYR A 29 -3.59 -6.92 0.27
C TYR A 29 -3.08 -5.66 0.95
N PHE A 30 -3.64 -5.28 2.10
CA PHE A 30 -3.27 -4.08 2.84
C PHE A 30 -1.93 -4.23 3.57
N VAL A 31 -1.63 -5.43 4.08
CA VAL A 31 -0.40 -5.66 4.85
C VAL A 31 0.83 -5.36 4.00
N ASN A 32 1.76 -4.58 4.55
CA ASN A 32 2.98 -4.18 3.87
C ASN A 32 4.20 -4.98 4.38
N ASN A 33 5.15 -5.24 3.50
CA ASN A 33 6.50 -5.64 3.91
C ASN A 33 7.25 -4.49 4.59
N GLN A 34 8.40 -4.79 5.21
CA GLN A 34 9.19 -3.81 5.95
C GLN A 34 9.57 -2.56 5.13
N ASN A 35 9.79 -2.67 3.83
CA ASN A 35 10.18 -1.53 2.97
C ASN A 35 9.03 -1.00 2.11
N GLU A 36 7.81 -1.47 2.36
CA GLU A 36 6.61 -1.07 1.64
C GLU A 36 5.71 -0.20 2.52
N TYR A 37 4.96 0.68 1.87
CA TYR A 37 3.93 1.48 2.51
C TYR A 37 2.87 1.86 1.47
N TRP A 38 1.71 2.26 1.95
CA TRP A 38 0.65 2.85 1.14
C TRP A 38 0.71 4.37 1.19
N ILE A 39 0.53 5.01 0.05
CA ILE A 39 0.30 6.45 -0.05
C ILE A 39 -1.19 6.66 -0.32
N ALA A 40 -1.86 7.43 0.54
CA ALA A 40 -3.25 7.79 0.34
C ALA A 40 -3.36 9.08 -0.49
N TYR A 41 -4.15 9.02 -1.57
CA TYR A 41 -4.51 10.18 -2.38
C TYR A 41 -6.02 10.35 -2.38
N GLU A 42 -6.48 11.56 -2.07
CA GLU A 42 -7.86 11.98 -2.29
C GLU A 42 -7.96 12.72 -3.62
N PHE A 43 -8.87 12.30 -4.49
CA PHE A 43 -8.96 12.82 -5.87
C PHE A 43 -9.22 14.33 -5.93
N GLU A 44 -9.90 14.89 -4.93
CA GLU A 44 -10.31 16.31 -4.90
C GLU A 44 -9.35 17.20 -4.09
N SER A 45 -8.25 16.65 -3.58
CA SER A 45 -7.31 17.44 -2.76
C SER A 45 -6.31 18.22 -3.62
N TYR A 46 -6.27 19.54 -3.43
CA TYR A 46 -5.38 20.49 -4.12
C TYR A 46 -3.96 20.63 -3.50
N GLY A 47 -3.53 19.72 -2.63
CA GLY A 47 -2.24 19.81 -1.94
C GLY A 47 -1.58 18.44 -1.68
N PRO A 48 -0.31 18.41 -1.22
CA PRO A 48 0.40 17.16 -0.96
C PRO A 48 -0.11 16.51 0.34
N LEU A 49 -1.35 16.03 0.34
CA LEU A 49 -1.94 15.21 1.41
C LEU A 49 -1.58 13.72 1.26
N ALA A 50 -0.40 13.43 0.72
CA ALA A 50 0.11 12.07 0.58
C ALA A 50 0.59 11.55 1.94
N ASN A 51 -0.36 11.22 2.82
CA ASN A 51 -0.06 10.52 4.05
C ASN A 51 0.39 9.10 3.69
N ARG A 52 1.46 8.64 4.35
CA ARG A 52 2.02 7.29 4.15
C ARG A 52 1.62 6.42 5.33
N PHE A 53 1.24 5.19 5.04
CA PHE A 53 0.73 4.26 6.03
C PHE A 53 1.37 2.90 5.85
N GLN A 54 1.68 2.25 6.97
CA GLN A 54 2.12 0.87 6.97
C GLN A 54 1.15 0.04 7.80
N PHE A 55 0.50 -0.93 7.16
CA PHE A 55 -0.43 -1.84 7.83
C PHE A 55 0.26 -3.17 8.16
N TYR A 56 0.02 -3.66 9.36
CA TYR A 56 0.61 -4.89 9.90
C TYR A 56 -0.44 -5.99 10.06
N ASP A 57 0.00 -7.24 10.01
CA ASP A 57 -0.83 -8.45 10.14
C ASP A 57 -1.61 -8.52 11.47
N ASN A 58 -1.09 -7.88 12.53
CA ASN A 58 -1.69 -7.81 13.86
C ASN A 58 -2.81 -6.75 14.01
N ASN A 59 -3.38 -6.26 12.91
CA ASN A 59 -4.41 -5.21 12.88
C ASN A 59 -3.94 -3.84 13.40
N LYS A 60 -2.64 -3.61 13.51
CA LYS A 60 -2.07 -2.28 13.78
C LYS A 60 -1.61 -1.62 12.49
N TYR A 61 -1.58 -0.29 12.50
CA TYR A 61 -0.93 0.49 11.45
C TYR A 61 -0.21 1.70 12.02
N ASP A 62 0.79 2.14 11.26
CA ASP A 62 1.58 3.32 11.54
C ASP A 62 1.44 4.34 10.43
N ARG A 63 1.52 5.63 10.80
CA ARG A 63 1.80 6.70 9.86
C ARG A 63 3.30 6.81 9.68
N ILE A 64 3.73 6.98 8.44
CA ILE A 64 5.13 6.94 8.06
C ILE A 64 5.56 8.30 7.52
N ARG A 65 6.76 8.74 7.92
CA ARG A 65 7.48 9.85 7.31
C ARG A 65 8.80 9.33 6.75
N ILE A 66 9.26 9.95 5.67
CA ILE A 66 10.62 9.78 5.18
C ILE A 66 11.44 10.95 5.72
N ASN A 67 12.53 10.67 6.44
CA ASN A 67 13.42 11.71 6.96
C ASN A 67 14.34 12.25 5.84
N ASP A 68 15.18 13.23 6.19
CA ASP A 68 16.07 13.87 5.22
C ASP A 68 17.17 12.90 4.71
N ASP A 69 17.48 11.86 5.48
CA ASP A 69 18.39 10.78 5.11
C ASP A 69 17.73 9.72 4.22
N GLY A 70 16.45 9.88 3.88
CA GLY A 70 15.69 8.93 3.05
C GLY A 70 15.19 7.70 3.81
N GLU A 71 15.35 7.66 5.13
CA GLU A 71 14.93 6.56 5.97
C GLU A 71 13.45 6.66 6.35
N LYS A 72 12.86 5.49 6.55
CA LYS A 72 11.48 5.34 6.99
C LYS A 72 11.39 5.51 8.52
N VAL A 73 10.68 6.52 8.98
CA VAL A 73 10.44 6.77 10.41
C VAL A 73 8.95 6.78 10.71
N THR A 74 8.55 6.14 11.82
CA THR A 74 7.17 6.18 12.27
C THR A 74 6.84 7.54 12.88
N GLN A 75 5.70 8.10 12.49
CA GLN A 75 5.20 9.37 12.99
C GLN A 75 4.32 9.15 14.23
N TYR A 76 4.97 9.12 15.40
CA TYR A 76 4.30 9.07 16.70
C TYR A 76 3.93 10.46 17.25
N HIS A 77 4.43 11.53 16.62
CA HIS A 77 4.20 12.90 17.09
C HIS A 77 3.79 13.85 15.96
N GLU A 78 2.89 14.78 16.27
CA GLU A 78 2.57 15.94 15.45
C GLU A 78 2.34 17.15 16.36
N GLY A 79 3.42 17.91 16.58
CA GLY A 79 3.45 18.94 17.64
C GLY A 79 3.39 18.29 19.03
N ASP A 80 2.46 18.73 19.85
CA ASP A 80 2.26 18.21 21.22
C ASP A 80 1.41 16.94 21.27
N LEU A 81 0.91 16.47 20.12
CA LEU A 81 0.10 15.25 20.04
C LEU A 81 1.01 14.02 20.00
N VAL A 82 0.77 13.09 20.91
CA VAL A 82 1.36 11.74 20.91
C VAL A 82 0.32 10.77 20.37
N PHE A 83 0.71 9.95 19.40
CA PHE A 83 -0.15 8.92 18.83
C PHE A 83 0.33 7.54 19.26
N ASP A 84 -0.59 6.78 19.87
CA ASP A 84 -0.39 5.36 20.13
C ASP A 84 -0.55 4.52 18.85
N SER A 85 -0.26 3.21 18.94
CA SER A 85 -0.53 2.26 17.86
C SER A 85 -2.00 2.36 17.44
N ARG A 86 -2.26 2.56 16.15
CA ARG A 86 -3.61 2.74 15.65
C ARG A 86 -4.16 1.41 15.11
N ASP A 87 -5.45 1.17 15.30
CA ASP A 87 -6.12 -0.06 14.86
C ASP A 87 -6.74 0.10 13.48
N TRP A 88 -6.69 -0.98 12.69
CA TRP A 88 -7.42 -1.10 11.43
C TRP A 88 -8.03 -2.50 11.31
N SER A 89 -9.04 -2.64 10.47
CA SER A 89 -9.58 -3.97 10.14
C SER A 89 -10.28 -3.97 8.79
N VAL A 90 -10.36 -5.15 8.18
CA VAL A 90 -11.15 -5.39 6.98
C VAL A 90 -12.17 -6.47 7.30
N SER A 91 -13.45 -6.19 7.10
CA SER A 91 -14.52 -7.17 7.28
C SER A 91 -14.78 -7.95 6.00
N THR A 92 -15.48 -9.08 6.13
CA THR A 92 -15.76 -10.00 5.02
C THR A 92 -16.67 -9.43 3.94
N ASP A 93 -17.43 -8.38 4.26
CA ASP A 93 -18.28 -7.60 3.36
C ASP A 93 -17.52 -6.46 2.65
N SER A 94 -16.18 -6.53 2.60
CA SER A 94 -15.31 -5.58 1.88
C SER A 94 -15.38 -4.15 2.44
N ILE A 95 -15.46 -4.01 3.77
CA ILE A 95 -15.41 -2.72 4.45
C ILE A 95 -14.07 -2.59 5.21
N LEU A 96 -13.33 -1.53 4.94
CA LEU A 96 -12.16 -1.12 5.71
C LEU A 96 -12.58 -0.20 6.85
N THR A 97 -12.18 -0.52 8.09
CA THR A 97 -12.21 0.42 9.22
C THR A 97 -10.80 0.97 9.45
N TRP A 98 -10.63 2.29 9.30
CA TRP A 98 -9.33 2.95 9.32
C TRP A 98 -9.48 4.43 9.70
N GLU A 99 -8.58 4.99 10.51
CA GLU A 99 -8.63 6.39 11.00
C GLU A 99 -9.99 6.78 11.63
N GLY A 100 -10.68 5.82 12.28
CA GLY A 100 -12.01 6.05 12.86
C GLY A 100 -13.15 6.10 11.85
N HIS A 101 -12.88 5.85 10.57
CA HIS A 101 -13.84 5.87 9.49
C HIS A 101 -14.06 4.47 8.89
N LYS A 102 -15.13 4.34 8.11
CA LYS A 102 -15.45 3.13 7.34
C LYS A 102 -15.46 3.45 5.85
N PHE A 103 -14.87 2.57 5.06
CA PHE A 103 -14.72 2.71 3.62
C PHE A 103 -15.15 1.45 2.91
N ASP A 104 -15.88 1.59 1.80
CA ASP A 104 -16.15 0.47 0.91
C ASP A 104 -14.92 0.20 0.04
N ILE A 105 -14.46 -1.05 0.00
CA ILE A 105 -13.33 -1.49 -0.83
C ILE A 105 -13.89 -1.89 -2.20
N VAL A 106 -13.62 -1.08 -3.22
CA VAL A 106 -14.16 -1.28 -4.58
C VAL A 106 -13.21 -2.10 -5.44
N VAL A 107 -11.92 -1.81 -5.35
CA VAL A 107 -10.86 -2.51 -6.10
C VAL A 107 -9.70 -2.76 -5.17
N CYS A 108 -9.10 -3.95 -5.28
CA CYS A 108 -7.97 -4.35 -4.46
C CYS A 108 -7.00 -5.16 -5.32
N THR A 109 -5.75 -4.70 -5.39
CA THR A 109 -4.63 -5.34 -6.09
C THR A 109 -3.38 -5.25 -5.22
N ASP A 110 -2.28 -5.85 -5.66
CA ASP A 110 -1.02 -5.76 -4.93
C ASP A 110 -0.40 -4.36 -4.99
N GLU A 111 -0.77 -3.54 -5.98
CA GLU A 111 -0.19 -2.22 -6.25
C GLU A 111 -1.10 -1.05 -5.87
N PHE A 112 -2.41 -1.23 -5.93
CA PHE A 112 -3.38 -0.19 -5.60
C PHE A 112 -4.67 -0.72 -4.98
N ILE A 113 -5.30 0.10 -4.14
CA ILE A 113 -6.61 -0.13 -3.54
C ILE A 113 -7.46 1.12 -3.76
N LEU A 114 -8.68 0.93 -4.25
CA LEU A 114 -9.68 2.00 -4.38
C LEU A 114 -10.72 1.87 -3.28
N LEU A 115 -10.86 2.94 -2.51
CA LEU A 115 -11.82 3.09 -1.42
C LEU A 115 -12.88 4.14 -1.77
N LEU A 116 -14.11 3.93 -1.31
CA LEU A 116 -15.16 4.93 -1.30
C LEU A 116 -15.51 5.34 0.13
N PHE A 117 -15.69 6.65 0.33
CA PHE A 117 -16.06 7.23 1.61
C PHE A 117 -17.34 8.06 1.51
N GLY A 118 -18.26 7.81 2.44
CA GLY A 118 -19.45 8.63 2.66
C GLY A 118 -20.47 8.60 1.52
N LYS A 119 -21.55 9.38 1.69
CA LYS A 119 -22.66 9.46 0.72
C LYS A 119 -22.26 10.10 -0.61
N GLU A 120 -21.27 10.96 -0.60
CA GLU A 120 -20.72 11.65 -1.78
C GLU A 120 -19.79 10.74 -2.60
N GLN A 121 -19.54 9.51 -2.14
CA GLN A 121 -18.67 8.54 -2.82
C GLN A 121 -17.28 9.10 -3.11
N ARG A 122 -16.70 9.81 -2.13
CA ARG A 122 -15.34 10.35 -2.27
C ARG A 122 -14.37 9.20 -2.47
N ARG A 123 -13.49 9.35 -3.45
CA ARG A 123 -12.56 8.31 -3.88
C ARG A 123 -11.20 8.53 -3.23
N ILE A 124 -10.75 7.51 -2.51
CA ILE A 124 -9.41 7.47 -1.94
C ILE A 124 -8.65 6.34 -2.63
N PHE A 125 -7.48 6.66 -3.17
CA PHE A 125 -6.56 5.70 -3.73
C PHE A 125 -5.45 5.45 -2.73
N LEU A 126 -5.27 4.19 -2.33
CA LEU A 126 -4.04 3.74 -1.72
C LEU A 126 -3.15 3.21 -2.83
N VAL A 127 -1.98 3.81 -3.02
CA VAL A 127 -0.97 3.35 -3.98
C VAL A 127 0.21 2.80 -3.21
N LYS A 128 0.60 1.57 -3.50
CA LYS A 128 1.75 0.93 -2.83
C LYS A 128 3.02 1.51 -3.40
N ASP A 129 3.90 1.91 -2.50
CA ASP A 129 5.22 2.41 -2.83
C ASP A 129 6.27 1.67 -1.99
N LYS A 130 7.52 1.73 -2.45
CA LYS A 130 8.66 1.06 -1.83
C LYS A 130 9.74 2.08 -1.53
N LEU A 131 10.38 1.95 -0.37
CA LEU A 131 11.71 2.52 -0.21
C LEU A 131 12.64 1.81 -1.20
N LEU A 132 12.95 2.47 -2.32
CA LEU A 132 14.05 2.06 -3.19
C LEU A 132 15.25 2.94 -2.84
N GLU A 133 16.44 2.36 -2.81
CA GLU A 133 17.70 3.10 -2.61
C GLU A 133 17.91 4.19 -3.68
N ASP A 134 17.26 4.06 -4.85
CA ASP A 134 17.41 4.94 -6.02
C ASP A 134 16.17 5.80 -6.35
N VAL A 135 15.18 5.95 -5.46
CA VAL A 135 14.04 6.83 -5.75
C VAL A 135 14.50 8.27 -5.86
N LYS A 136 14.33 8.86 -7.05
CA LYS A 136 14.59 10.27 -7.28
C LYS A 136 13.67 11.13 -6.40
N THR A 137 14.27 11.99 -5.57
CA THR A 137 13.53 12.86 -4.65
C THR A 137 12.72 13.93 -5.40
N LYS A 138 11.78 14.58 -4.70
CA LYS A 138 11.07 15.75 -5.23
C LYS A 138 12.05 16.83 -5.72
N GLN A 139 13.16 17.00 -4.99
CA GLN A 139 14.22 17.96 -5.32
C GLN A 139 14.87 17.62 -6.67
N TYR A 140 15.21 16.35 -6.92
CA TYR A 140 15.74 15.92 -8.21
C TYR A 140 14.78 16.30 -9.36
N TYR A 141 13.48 16.05 -9.21
CA TYR A 141 12.53 16.38 -10.27
C TYR A 141 12.35 17.89 -10.45
N PHE A 142 12.43 18.67 -9.37
CA PHE A 142 12.41 20.13 -9.42
C PHE A 142 13.64 20.67 -10.18
N GLU A 143 14.84 20.24 -9.81
CA GLU A 143 16.10 20.60 -10.49
C GLU A 143 16.11 20.16 -11.95
N LYS A 144 15.60 18.95 -12.24
CA LYS A 144 15.46 18.45 -13.61
C LYS A 144 14.56 19.35 -14.46
N ARG A 145 13.45 19.85 -13.91
CA ARG A 145 12.53 20.77 -14.61
C ARG A 145 13.15 22.15 -14.82
N GLN A 146 13.91 22.66 -13.85
CA GLN A 146 14.66 23.91 -13.99
C GLN A 146 15.78 23.80 -15.03
N LYS A 147 16.45 22.64 -15.10
CA LYS A 147 17.55 22.39 -16.03
C LYS A 147 17.10 22.19 -17.48
N TYR A 148 15.90 21.64 -17.68
CA TYR A 148 15.35 21.33 -19.01
C TYR A 148 13.93 21.88 -19.20
N PRO A 149 13.70 23.21 -19.06
CA PRO A 149 12.36 23.79 -19.11
C PRO A 149 11.66 23.55 -20.45
N GLU A 150 12.40 23.43 -21.55
CA GLU A 150 11.89 23.15 -22.89
C GLU A 150 11.13 21.83 -23.00
N LYS A 151 11.45 20.84 -22.14
CA LYS A 151 10.78 19.53 -22.12
C LYS A 151 9.45 19.54 -21.38
N TYR A 152 9.16 20.61 -20.64
CA TYR A 152 8.00 20.74 -19.76
C TYR A 152 7.14 21.96 -20.11
N ARG A 153 7.34 22.59 -21.27
CA ARG A 153 6.44 23.65 -21.75
C ARG A 153 5.01 23.11 -21.86
N LEU A 154 4.05 23.90 -21.38
CA LEU A 154 2.64 23.57 -21.46
C LEU A 154 2.23 23.51 -22.93
N ILE A 155 1.53 22.44 -23.32
CA ILE A 155 1.08 22.18 -24.71
C ILE A 155 0.02 23.21 -25.16
N TRP A 156 -0.41 24.13 -24.29
CA TRP A 156 -1.51 25.07 -24.51
C TRP A 156 -1.06 26.54 -24.67
N GLU A 157 0.24 26.80 -24.87
CA GLU A 157 0.78 28.16 -25.14
C GLU A 157 1.14 28.38 -26.63
N GLU A 158 0.37 27.81 -27.56
CA GLU A 158 0.40 28.16 -28.99
C GLU A 158 -0.91 28.82 -29.44
#